data_AF-A0A6G0LNR5-F1
#
_entry.id   AF-A0A6G0LNR5-F1
#
_cell.length_a   1.000
_cell.length_b   1.000
_cell.length_c   1.000
_cell.angle_alpha   90.00
_cell.angle_beta   90.00
_cell.angle_gamma   90.00
#
_symmetry.space_group_name_H-M   'P 1'
#
loop_
_entity.id
_entity.type
_entity.pdbx_description
1 polymer ?
#
loop_
_entity_poly.entity_id
_entity_poly.type
_entity_poly.pdbx_seq_one_letter_code
_entity_poly.pdbx_strand_id
1 'polypeptide(L)'
;MEALQCLCGDNCATNQRMATLFGVPLVGCASHRFNLATKKFLAEHDDLVGAVSELMVALRIPKNRSELRRHTGLAPLRANATQWGSTFTMLERYVRIRDEIKRVDAVYDLVLKPAAHRRIVALTETLKTFNSVCK
;
A
#
# COMPACT_ATOMS: atom_id res chain seq x y z
N MET A 1 -1.73 13.03 42.03
CA MET A 1 -0.95 12.01 41.30
C MET A 1 -1.79 11.56 40.12
N GLU A 2 -1.34 11.80 38.89
CA GLU A 2 -1.97 11.19 37.72
C GLU A 2 -1.66 9.69 37.74
N ALA A 3 -2.70 8.85 37.79
CA ALA A 3 -2.55 7.42 37.68
C ALA A 3 -2.58 7.02 36.20
N LEU A 4 -1.59 6.24 35.75
CA LEU A 4 -1.61 5.65 34.42
C LEU A 4 -2.79 4.69 34.32
N GLN A 5 -3.76 4.99 33.44
CA GLN A 5 -5.03 4.26 33.40
C GLN A 5 -5.03 3.12 32.38
N CYS A 6 -4.27 3.26 31.29
CA CYS A 6 -4.06 2.23 30.28
C CYS A 6 -2.79 2.52 29.47
N LEU A 7 -2.28 1.49 28.79
CA LEU A 7 -1.24 1.62 27.76
C LEU A 7 -1.89 1.46 26.38
N CYS A 8 -1.67 2.39 25.46
CA CYS A 8 -2.14 2.28 24.08
C CYS A 8 -0.99 1.83 23.18
N GLY A 9 -1.12 0.69 22.52
CA GLY A 9 -0.04 0.12 21.72
C GLY A 9 -0.48 -1.00 20.79
N ASP A 10 0.42 -1.46 19.93
CA ASP A 10 0.20 -2.72 19.22
C ASP A 10 0.35 -3.91 20.17
N ASN A 11 -0.05 -5.10 19.71
CA ASN A 11 0.01 -6.31 20.52
C ASN A 11 1.43 -6.93 20.57
N CYS A 12 2.48 -6.13 20.36
CA CYS A 12 3.85 -6.60 20.43
C CYS A 12 4.19 -7.05 21.87
N ALA A 13 5.06 -8.06 22.00
CA ALA A 13 5.48 -8.62 23.29
C ALA A 13 6.01 -7.55 24.26
N THR A 14 6.70 -6.53 23.74
CA THR A 14 7.20 -5.40 24.54
C THR A 14 6.04 -4.59 25.15
N ASN A 15 5.02 -4.27 24.36
CA ASN A 15 3.87 -3.48 24.82
C ASN A 15 3.01 -4.28 25.80
N GLN A 16 2.82 -5.58 25.54
CA GLN A 16 2.18 -6.49 26.51
C GLN A 16 2.96 -6.52 27.82
N ARG A 17 4.30 -6.69 27.75
CA ARG A 17 5.15 -6.74 28.94
C ARG A 17 5.09 -5.44 29.74
N MET A 18 5.10 -4.30 29.07
CA MET A 18 4.99 -2.98 29.71
C MET A 18 3.63 -2.82 30.40
N ALA A 19 2.53 -3.15 29.74
CA ALA A 19 1.20 -3.10 30.34
C ALA A 19 1.10 -3.99 31.58
N THR A 20 1.64 -5.22 31.52
CA THR A 20 1.71 -6.14 32.66
C THR A 20 2.57 -5.59 33.80
N LEU A 21 3.74 -5.00 33.50
CA LEU A 21 4.63 -4.40 34.51
C LEU A 21 3.97 -3.22 35.23
N PHE A 22 3.20 -2.40 34.49
CA PHE A 22 2.47 -1.29 35.07
C PHE A 22 1.13 -1.71 35.71
N GLY A 23 0.69 -2.95 35.54
CA GLY A 23 -0.60 -3.42 36.04
C GLY A 23 -1.81 -2.75 35.38
N VAL A 24 -1.66 -2.22 34.16
CA VAL A 24 -2.70 -1.48 33.43
C VAL A 24 -3.14 -2.24 32.18
N PRO A 25 -4.38 -2.06 31.69
CA PRO A 25 -4.82 -2.70 30.46
C PRO A 25 -4.04 -2.17 29.24
N LEU A 26 -3.71 -3.08 28.31
CA LEU A 26 -3.22 -2.73 26.98
C LEU A 26 -4.41 -2.53 26.03
N VAL A 27 -4.63 -1.29 25.62
CA VAL A 27 -5.64 -0.93 24.63
C VAL A 27 -5.00 -0.96 23.24
N GLY A 28 -5.59 -1.74 22.34
CA GLY A 28 -5.11 -1.87 20.97
C GLY A 28 -5.14 -0.53 20.22
N CYS A 29 -3.97 -0.10 19.74
CA CYS A 29 -3.82 1.13 19.00
C CYS A 29 -4.78 1.17 17.79
N ALA A 30 -5.54 2.27 17.65
CA ALA A 30 -6.52 2.44 16.58
C ALA A 30 -5.88 2.30 15.19
N SER A 31 -4.70 2.87 14.99
CA SER A 31 -3.95 2.77 13.73
C SER A 31 -3.51 1.33 13.42
N HIS A 32 -3.17 0.55 14.45
CA HIS A 32 -2.81 -0.86 14.29
C HIS A 32 -4.03 -1.70 13.88
N ARG A 33 -5.17 -1.51 14.57
CA ARG A 33 -6.44 -2.17 14.22
C ARG A 33 -6.90 -1.80 12.80
N PHE A 34 -6.73 -0.54 12.42
CA PHE A 34 -7.02 -0.08 11.08
C PHE A 34 -6.13 -0.74 10.04
N ASN A 35 -4.80 -0.76 10.24
CA ASN A 35 -3.86 -1.44 9.36
C ASN A 35 -4.21 -2.93 9.18
N LEU A 36 -4.64 -3.62 10.25
CA LEU A 36 -5.11 -5.01 10.15
C LEU A 36 -6.38 -5.13 9.29
N ALA A 37 -7.35 -4.24 9.46
CA ALA A 37 -8.57 -4.22 8.65
C ALA A 37 -8.26 -3.93 7.17
N THR A 38 -7.40 -2.95 6.88
CA THR A 38 -6.98 -2.63 5.51
C THR A 38 -6.21 -3.77 4.87
N LYS A 39 -5.37 -4.49 5.62
CA LYS A 39 -4.71 -5.70 5.12
C LYS A 39 -5.70 -6.78 4.72
N LYS A 40 -6.71 -7.05 5.55
CA LYS A 40 -7.78 -8.01 5.21
C LYS A 40 -8.55 -7.58 3.96
N PHE A 41 -8.90 -6.30 3.87
CA PHE A 41 -9.55 -5.74 2.68
C PHE A 41 -8.70 -5.88 1.41
N LEU A 42 -7.39 -5.58 1.49
CA LEU A 42 -6.48 -5.71 0.36
C LEU A 42 -6.28 -7.17 -0.08
N ALA A 43 -6.45 -8.15 0.81
CA ALA A 43 -6.34 -9.56 0.46
C ALA A 43 -7.40 -10.01 -0.56
N GLU A 44 -8.57 -9.36 -0.60
CA GLU A 44 -9.61 -9.61 -1.61
C GLU A 44 -9.25 -9.08 -3.01
N HIS A 45 -8.15 -8.33 -3.10
CA HIS A 45 -7.64 -7.71 -4.33
C HIS A 45 -6.20 -8.09 -4.62
N ASP A 46 -5.69 -9.16 -4.00
CA ASP A 46 -4.29 -9.58 -4.10
C ASP A 46 -3.90 -9.92 -5.55
N ASP A 47 -4.84 -10.42 -6.35
CA ASP A 47 -4.67 -10.66 -7.79
C ASP A 47 -4.33 -9.37 -8.56
N LEU A 48 -5.13 -8.32 -8.33
CA LEU A 48 -4.95 -7.02 -8.99
C LEU A 48 -3.69 -6.31 -8.49
N VAL A 49 -3.48 -6.34 -7.17
CA VAL A 49 -2.31 -5.71 -6.54
C VAL A 49 -1.03 -6.41 -6.97
N GLY A 50 -1.04 -7.74 -7.05
CA GLY A 50 0.03 -8.58 -7.56
C GLY A 50 0.38 -8.22 -9.00
N ALA A 51 -0.60 -8.15 -9.89
CA ALA A 51 -0.38 -7.78 -11.29
C ALA A 51 0.25 -6.38 -11.44
N VAL A 52 -0.20 -5.39 -10.65
CA VAL A 52 0.43 -4.06 -10.65
C VAL A 52 1.84 -4.10 -10.08
N SER A 53 2.07 -4.90 -9.04
CA SER A 53 3.40 -5.08 -8.43
C SER A 53 4.40 -5.67 -9.42
N GLU A 54 4.00 -6.72 -10.16
CA GLU A 54 4.82 -7.34 -11.21
C GLU A 54 5.17 -6.34 -12.31
N LEU A 55 4.17 -5.60 -12.81
CA LEU A 55 4.38 -4.54 -13.79
C LEU A 55 5.34 -3.46 -13.27
N MET A 56 5.17 -3.01 -12.03
CA MET A 56 6.04 -2.01 -11.40
C MET A 56 7.48 -2.51 -11.23
N VAL A 57 7.67 -3.79 -10.93
CA VAL A 57 8.99 -4.42 -10.87
C VAL A 57 9.63 -4.46 -12.26
N ALA A 58 8.90 -4.86 -13.30
CA ALA A 58 9.39 -4.87 -14.67
C ALA A 58 9.77 -3.47 -15.18
N LEU A 59 9.01 -2.44 -14.82
CA LEU A 59 9.30 -1.04 -15.16
C LEU A 59 10.54 -0.48 -14.46
N ARG A 60 10.98 -1.10 -13.35
CA ARG A 60 12.19 -0.69 -12.62
C ARG A 60 13.47 -1.22 -13.25
N ILE A 61 13.40 -2.18 -14.17
CA ILE A 61 14.55 -2.65 -14.93
C ILE A 61 15.18 -1.44 -15.64
N PRO A 62 16.51 -1.22 -15.55
CA PRO A 62 17.15 0.00 -16.00
C PRO A 62 16.78 0.46 -17.41
N LYS A 63 16.71 -0.48 -18.37
CA LYS A 63 16.32 -0.22 -19.77
C LYS A 63 14.87 0.27 -19.89
N ASN A 64 13.95 -0.38 -19.19
CA ASN A 64 12.53 -0.01 -19.19
C ASN A 64 12.33 1.33 -18.47
N ARG A 65 13.06 1.53 -17.37
CA ARG A 65 13.04 2.78 -16.60
C ARG A 65 13.59 3.95 -17.40
N SER A 66 14.66 3.75 -18.17
CA SER A 66 15.21 4.79 -19.03
C SER A 66 14.23 5.18 -20.13
N GLU A 67 13.53 4.22 -20.72
CA GLU A 67 12.50 4.52 -21.72
C GLU A 67 11.29 5.22 -21.11
N LEU A 68 10.77 4.72 -19.99
CA LEU A 68 9.65 5.36 -19.27
C LEU A 68 9.96 6.82 -18.90
N ARG A 69 11.21 7.11 -18.50
CA ARG A 69 11.67 8.46 -18.16
C ARG A 69 11.58 9.47 -19.31
N ARG A 70 11.53 9.01 -20.56
CA ARG A 70 11.34 9.88 -21.73
C ARG A 70 9.90 10.39 -21.84
N HIS A 71 8.96 9.69 -21.19
CA HIS A 71 7.52 9.96 -21.28
C HIS A 71 6.95 10.53 -19.98
N THR A 72 7.57 10.27 -18.83
CA THR A 72 7.16 10.83 -17.53
C THR A 72 8.34 11.04 -16.58
N GLY A 73 8.28 12.09 -15.78
CA GLY A 73 9.24 12.32 -14.67
C GLY A 73 8.99 11.42 -13.45
N LEU A 74 7.89 10.68 -13.43
CA LEU A 74 7.50 9.85 -12.29
C LEU A 74 8.16 8.47 -12.35
N ALA A 75 8.81 8.06 -11.26
CA ALA A 75 9.40 6.73 -11.17
C ALA A 75 8.37 5.67 -10.73
N PRO A 76 8.48 4.43 -11.24
CA PRO A 76 7.70 3.30 -10.73
C PRO A 76 8.09 3.00 -9.27
N LEU A 77 7.09 2.62 -8.47
CA LEU A 77 7.24 2.35 -7.04
C LEU A 77 6.91 0.88 -6.74
N ARG A 78 7.60 0.30 -5.76
CA ARG A 78 7.28 -1.03 -5.25
C ARG A 78 6.64 -0.87 -3.88
N ALA A 79 5.55 -1.59 -3.62
CA ALA A 79 4.95 -1.66 -2.30
C ALA A 79 5.84 -2.46 -1.33
N ASN A 80 5.87 -2.04 -0.08
CA ASN A 80 6.38 -2.82 1.04
C ASN A 80 5.23 -3.70 1.56
N ALA A 81 5.37 -5.03 1.43
CA ALA A 81 4.30 -5.98 1.72
C ALA A 81 3.68 -5.85 3.13
N THR A 82 4.40 -5.28 4.09
CA THR A 82 3.96 -5.13 5.48
C THR A 82 3.06 -3.92 5.74
N GLN A 83 2.94 -2.98 4.80
CA GLN A 83 2.33 -1.67 5.04
C GLN A 83 1.37 -1.24 3.91
N TRP A 84 0.08 -1.14 4.23
CA TRP A 84 -0.98 -0.77 3.29
C TRP A 84 -0.75 0.58 2.60
N GLY A 85 -0.16 1.56 3.30
CA GLY A 85 0.11 2.89 2.74
C GLY A 85 1.10 2.86 1.56
N SER A 86 2.02 1.89 1.56
CA SER A 86 2.94 1.69 0.44
C SER A 86 2.23 1.04 -0.77
N THR A 87 1.31 0.11 -0.53
CA THR A 87 0.42 -0.45 -1.56
C THR A 87 -0.43 0.64 -2.19
N PHE A 88 -1.05 1.48 -1.36
CA PHE A 88 -1.81 2.64 -1.84
C PHE A 88 -0.96 3.57 -2.71
N THR A 89 0.23 3.96 -2.25
CA THR A 89 1.13 4.84 -3.01
C THR A 89 1.56 4.21 -4.34
N MET A 90 1.79 2.89 -4.38
CA MET A 90 2.11 2.16 -5.60
C MET A 90 0.94 2.16 -6.58
N LEU A 91 -0.28 1.86 -6.12
CA LEU A 91 -1.49 1.86 -6.96
C LEU A 91 -1.78 3.27 -7.49
N GLU A 92 -1.67 4.29 -6.64
CA GLU A 92 -1.81 5.69 -7.06
C GLU A 92 -0.77 6.06 -8.12
N ARG A 93 0.49 5.65 -7.93
CA ARG A 93 1.55 5.85 -8.91
C ARG A 93 1.19 5.21 -10.24
N TYR A 94 0.75 3.95 -10.21
CA TYR A 94 0.34 3.20 -11.39
C TYR A 94 -0.76 3.93 -12.17
N VAL A 95 -1.81 4.38 -11.49
CA VAL A 95 -2.91 5.11 -12.13
C VAL A 95 -2.40 6.37 -12.83
N ARG A 96 -1.50 7.13 -12.19
CA ARG A 96 -0.95 8.36 -12.76
C ARG A 96 -0.05 8.18 -13.98
N ILE A 97 0.64 7.04 -14.09
CA ILE A 97 1.57 6.77 -15.20
C ILE A 97 1.01 5.77 -16.23
N ARG A 98 -0.28 5.46 -16.14
CA ARG A 98 -0.88 4.33 -16.85
C ARG A 98 -0.72 4.44 -18.37
N ASP A 99 -0.83 5.65 -18.91
CA ASP A 99 -0.78 5.86 -20.35
C ASP A 99 0.66 5.90 -20.87
N GLU A 100 1.61 6.39 -20.07
CA GLU A 100 3.03 6.40 -20.41
C GLU A 100 3.62 4.99 -20.39
N ILE A 101 3.14 4.10 -19.51
CA ILE A 101 3.53 2.69 -19.51
C ILE A 101 3.29 2.03 -20.87
N LYS A 102 2.21 2.40 -21.59
CA LYS A 102 1.88 1.84 -22.90
C LYS A 102 2.93 2.15 -23.98
N ARG A 103 3.83 3.11 -23.73
CA ARG A 103 4.92 3.49 -24.64
C ARG A 103 6.21 2.68 -24.40
N VAL A 104 6.20 1.77 -23.43
CA VAL A 104 7.33 0.89 -23.12
C VAL A 104 7.03 -0.51 -23.64
N ASP A 105 7.44 -0.80 -24.87
CA ASP A 105 7.12 -2.07 -25.57
C ASP A 105 7.53 -3.32 -24.76
N ALA A 106 8.65 -3.23 -24.04
CA ALA A 106 9.19 -4.33 -23.25
C ALA A 106 8.29 -4.82 -22.09
N VAL A 107 7.25 -4.05 -21.72
CA VAL A 107 6.27 -4.45 -20.69
C VAL A 107 4.86 -4.61 -21.25
N TYR A 108 4.69 -4.63 -22.58
CA TYR A 108 3.39 -4.69 -23.24
C TYR A 108 2.50 -5.83 -22.71
N ASP A 109 3.07 -7.03 -22.58
CA ASP A 109 2.34 -8.22 -22.09
C ASP A 109 1.89 -8.11 -20.62
N LEU A 110 2.55 -7.25 -19.85
CA LEU A 110 2.23 -6.97 -18.45
C LEU A 110 1.24 -5.81 -18.29
N VAL A 111 0.85 -5.13 -19.37
CA VAL A 111 -0.10 -4.02 -19.30
C VAL A 111 -1.50 -4.57 -19.01
N LEU A 112 -2.03 -4.26 -17.83
CA LEU A 112 -3.35 -4.72 -17.41
C LEU A 112 -4.46 -4.26 -18.38
N LYS A 113 -5.42 -5.14 -18.66
CA LYS A 113 -6.58 -4.83 -19.52
C LYS A 113 -7.41 -3.64 -18.98
N PRO A 114 -8.18 -2.93 -19.83
CA PRO A 114 -9.00 -1.78 -19.40
C PRO A 114 -9.96 -2.10 -18.25
N ALA A 115 -10.55 -3.30 -18.22
CA ALA A 115 -11.43 -3.72 -17.12
C ALA A 115 -10.70 -3.82 -15.78
N ALA A 116 -9.49 -4.41 -15.75
CA ALA A 116 -8.67 -4.50 -14.55
C ALA A 116 -8.19 -3.11 -14.11
N HIS A 117 -7.84 -2.23 -15.05
CA HIS A 117 -7.49 -0.85 -14.75
C HIS A 117 -8.62 -0.11 -14.01
N ARG A 118 -9.88 -0.24 -14.49
CA ARG A 118 -11.04 0.37 -13.82
C ARG A 118 -11.21 -0.15 -12.39
N ARG A 119 -11.01 -1.45 -12.15
CA ARG A 119 -11.03 -2.03 -10.80
C ARG A 119 -9.95 -1.43 -9.91
N ILE A 120 -8.74 -1.20 -10.42
CA ILE A 120 -7.64 -0.57 -9.68
C ILE A 120 -7.93 0.90 -9.37
N VAL A 121 -8.52 1.65 -10.31
CA VAL A 121 -8.94 3.02 -10.07
C VAL A 121 -9.97 3.07 -8.93
N ALA A 122 -11.00 2.21 -8.99
CA ALA A 122 -11.99 2.12 -7.91
C ALA A 122 -11.36 1.75 -6.57
N LEU A 123 -10.46 0.77 -6.55
CA LEU A 123 -9.71 0.38 -5.35
C LEU A 123 -8.88 1.56 -4.79
N THR A 124 -8.21 2.31 -5.66
CA THR A 124 -7.39 3.46 -5.27
C THR A 124 -8.23 4.55 -4.63
N GLU A 125 -9.44 4.83 -5.14
CA GLU A 125 -10.36 5.79 -4.52
C GLU A 125 -10.87 5.30 -3.15
N THR A 126 -11.17 4.02 -2.98
CA THR A 126 -11.52 3.46 -1.66
C THR A 126 -10.37 3.63 -0.66
N LEU A 127 -9.14 3.33 -1.07
CA LEU A 127 -7.95 3.48 -0.23
C LEU A 127 -7.64 4.96 0.09
N LYS A 128 -8.03 5.89 -0.78
CA LYS A 128 -7.90 7.33 -0.53
C LYS A 128 -8.81 7.79 0.61
N THR A 129 -10.04 7.26 0.67
CA THR A 129 -10.95 7.46 1.80
C THR A 129 -10.32 6.92 3.09
N PHE A 130 -9.74 5.72 3.06
CA PHE A 130 -9.02 5.15 4.20
C PHE A 130 -7.86 6.03 4.68
N ASN A 131 -7.10 6.59 3.74
CA ASN A 131 -6.00 7.51 4.03
C ASN A 131 -6.44 8.84 4.63
N SER A 132 -7.65 9.33 4.33
CA SER A 132 -8.18 10.54 4.96
C SER A 132 -8.52 10.35 6.44
N VAL A 133 -8.81 9.13 6.89
CA VAL A 133 -9.14 8.81 8.29
C VAL A 133 -7.87 8.57 9.13
N CYS A 134 -6.75 8.27 8.48
CA CYS A 134 -5.46 8.00 9.14
C CYS A 134 -4.53 9.22 9.25
N LYS A 135 -4.98 10.39 8.83
CA LYS A 135 -4.29 11.68 9.02
C LYS A 135 -4.86 12.41 10.23
#